data_AF-T0YMD2-F1
#
_entry.id   AF-T0YMD2-F1
#
_cell.length_a   1.000
_cell.length_b   1.000
_cell.length_c   1.000
_cell.angle_alpha   90.00
_cell.angle_beta   90.00
_cell.angle_gamma   90.00
#
_symmetry.space_group_name_H-M   'P 1'
#
loop_
_entity.id
_entity.type
_entity.pdbx_description
1 polymer ?
#
loop_
_entity_poly.entity_id
_entity_poly.type
_entity_poly.pdbx_seq_one_letter_code
_entity_poly.pdbx_strand_id
1 'polypeptide(L)' 'MMRGDFVTIVMQGDFGKPRPALVIQADQFGEHATVTVLPMTSTLVAAPLLRTPVQPSAENGLNKPSQVMIDKA' A
#
# COMPACT_ATOMS: atom_id res chain seq x y z
N MET A 1 -9.47 -6.72 8.04
CA MET A 1 -8.48 -5.73 7.61
C MET A 1 -8.94 -4.40 8.14
N MET A 2 -8.08 -3.70 8.85
CA MET A 2 -8.33 -2.36 9.40
C MET A 2 -7.59 -1.33 8.58
N ARG A 3 -8.07 -0.08 8.63
CA ARG A 3 -7.38 1.05 8.03
C ARG A 3 -5.97 1.16 8.62
N GLY A 4 -4.96 1.22 7.75
CA GLY A 4 -3.55 1.23 8.16
C GLY A 4 -2.86 -0.12 8.04
N ASP A 5 -3.59 -1.23 7.87
CA ASP A 5 -2.98 -2.53 7.63
C ASP A 5 -2.20 -2.56 6.32
N PHE A 6 -1.08 -3.30 6.32
CA PHE A 6 -0.35 -3.65 5.11
C PHE A 6 -0.72 -5.06 4.66
N VAL A 7 -1.14 -5.18 3.41
CA VAL A 7 -1.57 -6.44 2.80
C VAL A 7 -0.78 -6.72 1.53
N THR A 8 -0.59 -7.98 1.18
CA THR A 8 0.04 -8.34 -0.11
C THR A 8 -1.05 -8.47 -1.17
N ILE A 9 -0.90 -7.73 -2.27
CA ILE A 9 -1.81 -7.77 -3.42
C ILE A 9 -1.06 -8.17 -4.69
N VAL A 10 -1.82 -8.71 -5.65
CA VAL A 10 -1.39 -8.89 -7.04
C VAL A 10 -2.38 -8.14 -7.90
N MET A 11 -1.91 -7.19 -8.70
CA MET A 11 -2.74 -6.45 -9.64
C MET A 11 -2.41 -6.91 -11.06
N GLN A 12 -3.42 -7.02 -11.92
CA GLN A 12 -3.20 -7.31 -13.34
C GLN A 12 -2.47 -6.15 -14.03
N GLY A 13 -1.72 -6.44 -15.09
CA GLY A 13 -0.92 -5.45 -15.84
C GLY A 13 0.48 -5.23 -15.27
N ASP A 14 0.97 -3.98 -15.28
CA ASP A 14 2.34 -3.58 -14.91
C ASP A 14 2.77 -3.98 -13.47
N PHE A 15 1.81 -4.39 -12.64
CA PHE A 15 1.99 -4.74 -11.24
C PHE A 15 1.82 -6.24 -10.94
N GLY A 16 1.99 -7.11 -11.94
CA GLY A 16 1.76 -8.57 -11.83
C GLY A 16 2.59 -9.35 -10.80
N LYS A 17 3.52 -8.71 -10.07
CA LYS A 17 4.25 -9.33 -8.95
C LYS A 17 3.55 -9.01 -7.62
N PRO A 18 3.44 -9.97 -6.69
CA PRO A 18 2.99 -9.71 -5.33
C PRO A 18 3.76 -8.54 -4.71
N ARG A 19 3.03 -7.57 -4.18
CA ARG A 19 3.61 -6.40 -3.52
C ARG A 19 2.75 -5.94 -2.34
N PRO A 20 3.36 -5.25 -1.35
CA PRO A 20 2.58 -4.64 -0.27
C PRO A 20 1.66 -3.54 -0.81
N ALA A 21 0.53 -3.37 -0.13
CA ALA A 21 -0.41 -2.28 -0.31
C ALA A 21 -0.96 -1.85 1.05
N LEU A 22 -1.25 -0.55 1.19
CA LEU A 22 -1.82 0.05 2.38
C LEU A 22 -3.34 0.07 2.29
N VAL A 23 -4.02 -0.49 3.28
CA VAL A 23 -5.48 -0.37 3.41
C VAL A 23 -5.84 1.06 3.81
N ILE A 24 -6.60 1.74 2.95
CA ILE A 24 -7.07 3.12 3.21
C ILE A 24 -8.57 3.21 3.47
N GLN A 25 -9.31 2.13 3.22
CA GLN A 25 -10.74 2.02 3.52
C GLN A 25 -11.00 2.32 5.00
N ALA A 26 -12.00 3.16 5.26
CA ALA A 26 -12.42 3.44 6.63
C ALA A 26 -13.04 2.19 7.27
N ASP A 27 -12.77 1.98 8.56
CA ASP A 27 -13.17 0.75 9.27
C ASP A 27 -14.69 0.52 9.26
N GLN A 28 -15.49 1.59 9.15
CA GLN A 28 -16.95 1.50 9.06
C GLN A 28 -17.44 0.74 7.81
N PHE A 29 -16.59 0.58 6.79
CA PHE A 29 -16.90 -0.16 5.57
C PHE A 29 -16.30 -1.58 5.57
N GLY A 30 -15.88 -2.11 6.72
CA GLY A 30 -15.19 -3.40 6.82
C GLY A 30 -16.01 -4.63 6.39
N GLU A 31 -17.34 -4.53 6.33
CA GLU A 31 -18.23 -5.63 5.92
C GLU A 31 -18.38 -5.77 4.39
N HIS A 32 -17.80 -4.85 3.62
CA HIS A 32 -17.89 -4.90 2.16
C HIS A 32 -17.02 -6.03 1.58
N ALA A 33 -17.47 -6.62 0.47
CA ALA A 33 -16.72 -7.67 -0.22
C ALA A 33 -15.41 -7.19 -0.88
N THR A 34 -15.21 -5.88 -0.96
CA THR A 34 -14.02 -5.25 -1.55
C THR A 34 -13.35 -4.34 -0.54
N VAL A 35 -12.03 -4.15 -0.72
CA VAL A 35 -11.21 -3.26 0.10
C VAL A 35 -10.50 -2.24 -0.79
N THR A 36 -10.49 -0.98 -0.37
CA THR A 36 -9.73 0.08 -1.05
C THR A 36 -8.30 0.12 -0.50
N VAL A 37 -7.33 -0.01 -1.40
CA VAL A 37 -5.90 -0.07 -1.06
C VAL A 37 -5.08 0.86 -1.94
N LEU A 38 -3.93 1.31 -1.44
CA LEU A 38 -2.90 2.00 -2.24
C LEU A 38 -1.67 1.10 -2.37
N PRO A 39 -1.18 0.83 -3.59
CA PRO A 39 -0.02 -0.02 -3.77
C PRO A 39 1.26 0.66 -3.26
N MET A 40 2.22 -0.16 -2.82
CA MET A 40 3.53 0.30 -2.40
C MET A 40 4.65 -0.12 -3.36
N THR A 41 5.74 0.62 -3.28
CA THR A 41 6.98 0.31 -3.99
C THR A 41 8.20 0.66 -3.15
N SER A 42 9.26 -0.13 -3.26
CA SER A 42 10.59 0.23 -2.77
C SER A 42 11.43 0.98 -3.81
N THR A 43 10.89 1.20 -5.02
CA THR A 43 11.47 2.11 -6.01
C THR A 43 11.11 3.53 -5.63
N LEU A 44 12.06 4.24 -5.04
CA LEU A 44 11.86 5.59 -4.51
C LEU A 44 11.88 6.63 -5.64
N VAL A 45 10.87 7.50 -5.66
CA VAL A 45 10.74 8.61 -6.62
C VAL A 45 10.57 9.93 -5.86
N ALA A 46 11.18 10.99 -6.37
CA ALA A 46 11.11 12.34 -5.81
C ALA A 46 9.78 13.04 -6.18
N ALA A 47 8.68 12.58 -5.58
CA ALA A 47 7.34 13.15 -5.78
C ALA A 47 6.61 13.29 -4.42
N PRO A 48 7.00 14.27 -3.58
CA PRO A 48 6.62 14.31 -2.16
C PRO A 48 5.11 14.40 -1.90
N LEU A 49 4.33 14.94 -2.84
CA LEU A 49 2.87 15.03 -2.74
C LEU A 49 2.14 13.72 -3.11
N LEU A 50 2.80 12.84 -3.87
CA LEU A 50 2.21 11.61 -4.41
C LEU A 50 2.83 10.34 -3.84
N ARG A 51 4.02 10.46 -3.23
CA ARG A 51 4.86 9.36 -2.77
C ARG A 51 5.23 9.51 -1.31
N THR A 52 4.30 9.11 -0.44
CA THR A 52 4.49 9.16 1.02
C THR A 52 5.50 8.11 1.46
N PRO A 53 6.64 8.50 2.07
CA PRO A 53 7.64 7.55 2.53
C PRO A 53 7.18 6.77 3.77
N VAL A 54 7.55 5.50 3.84
CA VAL A 54 7.31 4.60 4.97
C VAL A 54 8.60 3.84 5.26
N GLN A 55 9.06 3.92 6.51
CA GLN A 55 10.23 3.18 6.97
C GLN A 55 9.85 1.74 7.35
N PRO A 56 10.74 0.76 7.13
CA PRO A 56 10.49 -0.61 7.54
C PRO A 56 10.42 -0.74 9.05
N SER A 57 9.44 -1.51 9.54
CA SER A 57 9.31 -1.86 10.95
C SER A 57 8.78 -3.29 11.09
N ALA A 58 8.97 -3.88 12.27
CA ALA A 58 8.40 -5.18 12.58
C ALA A 58 6.86 -5.18 12.49
N GLU A 59 6.23 -4.03 12.78
CA GLU A 59 4.78 -3.87 12.78
C GLU A 59 4.19 -3.79 11.36
N ASN A 60 4.87 -3.11 10.42
CA ASN A 60 4.37 -2.96 9.05
C ASN A 60 4.84 -4.06 8.09
N GLY A 61 5.75 -4.94 8.52
CA GLY A 61 6.24 -6.07 7.74
C GLY A 61 7.07 -5.70 6.50
N LEU A 62 7.45 -4.42 6.35
CA LEU A 62 8.30 -3.99 5.25
C LEU A 62 9.77 -4.31 5.56
N ASN A 63 10.51 -4.76 4.55
CA ASN A 63 11.94 -5.05 4.67
C ASN A 63 12.85 -3.93 4.15
N LYS A 64 12.29 -2.95 3.46
CA LYS A 64 13.01 -1.85 2.81
C LYS A 64 12.22 -0.54 2.94
N PRO A 65 12.90 0.62 2.97
CA PRO A 65 12.24 1.90 2.77
C PRO A 65 11.37 1.86 1.52
N SER A 66 10.11 2.26 1.67
CA SER A 66 9.11 2.14 0.62
C SER A 66 8.26 3.40 0.56
N GLN A 67 7.53 3.57 -0.53
CA GLN A 67 6.59 4.67 -0.73
C GLN A 67 5.20 4.12 -1.03
N VAL A 68 4.19 4.73 -0.41
CA VAL A 68 2.79 4.60 -0.83
C VAL A 68 2.62 5.37 -2.14
N MET A 69 1.98 4.77 -3.14
CA MET A 69 1.76 5.39 -4.45
C MET A 69 0.35 5.95 -4.54
N ILE A 70 0.16 7.20 -4.10
CA ILE A 70 -1.16 7.87 -4.10
C ILE A 70 -1.67 8.04 -5.54
N ASP A 71 -0.77 8.19 -6.51
CA ASP A 71 -1.05 8.35 -7.94
C ASP A 71 -1.48 7.06 -8.67
N LYS A 72 -1.58 5.94 -7.96
CA LYS A 72 -1.83 4.60 -8.52
C LYS A 72 -3.00 3.87 -7.83
N ALA A 73 -3.97 4.65 -7.31
CA ALA A 73 -5.25 4.14 -6.83
C ALA A 73 -6.07 3.51 -7.96
#